data_AF-A0A9P6ZLV9-F1
#
_entry.id   AF-A0A9P6ZLV9-F1
#
_cell.length_a   1.000
_cell.length_b   1.000
_cell.length_c   1.000
_cell.angle_alpha   90.00
_cell.angle_beta   90.00
_cell.angle_gamma   90.00
#
_symmetry.space_group_name_H-M   'P 1'
#
loop_
_entity.id
_entity.type
_entity.pdbx_description
1 polymer ?
#
loop_
_entity_poly.entity_id
_entity_poly.type
_entity_poly.pdbx_seq_one_letter_code
_entity_poly.pdbx_strand_id
1 'polypeptide(L)'
;MLNIGARIVNTSRVRAIQAIRSYATKGATPVTLKNHKYTVHATAAGQGRKGEVKSFDETPFSLHLAMPKAMGGKGEGTNPEQLFAMGYASCFLGALQMMAGKTGKKDAARNAVIHTTVHLGEAEGLGGFGLAVDIKVEGVEDEELIKAGHEACPYSRALMQGAVVNVSKAYF
;
A
#
# COMPACT_ATOMS: atom_id res chain seq x y z
N MET A 1 -20.81 48.03 -22.48
CA MET A 1 -21.38 47.21 -21.38
C MET A 1 -22.07 46.04 -22.05
N LEU A 2 -21.76 44.75 -21.88
CA LEU A 2 -21.14 43.98 -20.80
C LEU A 2 -20.14 42.95 -21.38
N ASN A 3 -19.16 42.59 -20.55
CA ASN A 3 -18.10 41.62 -20.79
C ASN A 3 -18.51 40.28 -20.12
N ILE A 4 -18.53 39.15 -20.84
CA ILE A 4 -18.73 37.82 -20.24
C ILE A 4 -17.47 36.99 -20.51
N GLY A 5 -16.59 36.94 -19.50
CA GLY A 5 -15.35 36.20 -19.54
C GLY A 5 -15.57 34.70 -19.51
N ALA A 6 -15.09 34.01 -20.54
CA ALA A 6 -14.92 32.57 -20.55
C ALA A 6 -13.89 32.17 -19.47
N ARG A 7 -14.32 31.40 -18.47
CA ARG A 7 -13.41 30.76 -17.50
C ARG A 7 -12.53 29.74 -18.24
N ILE A 8 -11.27 30.08 -18.43
CA ILE A 8 -10.22 29.16 -18.87
C ILE A 8 -10.04 28.12 -17.76
N VAL A 9 -10.54 26.91 -17.98
CA VAL A 9 -10.21 25.75 -17.14
C VAL A 9 -8.77 25.37 -17.47
N ASN A 10 -7.88 25.50 -16.48
CA ASN A 10 -6.45 25.24 -16.61
C ASN A 10 -6.18 23.77 -17.01
N THR A 11 -5.90 23.54 -18.30
CA THR A 11 -5.72 22.24 -18.97
C THR A 11 -4.46 21.47 -18.52
N SER A 12 -3.61 22.08 -17.71
CA SER A 12 -2.38 21.45 -17.18
C SER A 12 -2.65 20.31 -16.19
N ARG A 13 -3.75 20.38 -15.40
CA ARG A 13 -4.10 19.33 -14.42
C ARG A 13 -4.71 18.08 -15.05
N VAL A 14 -5.34 18.20 -16.22
CA VAL A 14 -5.96 17.07 -16.94
C VAL A 14 -4.90 16.19 -17.62
N ARG A 15 -3.78 16.77 -18.06
CA ARG A 15 -2.66 16.01 -18.67
C ARG A 15 -1.93 15.09 -17.68
N ALA A 16 -1.83 15.47 -16.41
CA ALA A 16 -1.21 14.63 -15.39
C ALA A 16 -2.02 13.35 -15.08
N ILE A 17 -3.35 13.41 -15.21
CA ILE A 17 -4.24 12.27 -14.97
C ILE A 17 -4.20 11.25 -16.12
N GLN A 18 -3.93 11.69 -17.35
CA GLN A 18 -3.80 10.80 -18.51
C GLN A 18 -2.46 10.05 -18.56
N ALA A 19 -1.38 10.61 -17.98
CA ALA A 19 -0.06 9.98 -18.00
C ALA A 19 0.05 8.73 -17.09
N ILE A 20 -0.78 8.63 -16.05
CA ILE A 20 -0.74 7.53 -15.06
C ILE A 20 -1.31 6.21 -15.64
N ARG A 21 -2.06 6.24 -16.74
CA ARG A 21 -2.75 5.06 -17.30
C ARG A 21 -1.87 4.06 -18.05
N SER A 22 -0.57 4.30 -18.24
CA SER A 22 0.24 3.51 -19.20
C SER A 22 1.34 2.61 -18.61
N TYR A 23 1.50 2.54 -17.28
CA TYR A 23 2.52 1.69 -16.65
C TYR A 23 1.97 0.39 -16.04
N ALA A 24 0.79 -0.06 -16.45
CA ALA A 24 0.49 -1.49 -16.36
C ALA A 24 1.47 -2.19 -17.30
N THR A 25 2.42 -2.94 -16.73
CA THR A 25 3.36 -3.76 -17.49
C THR A 25 2.59 -4.54 -18.55
N LYS A 26 2.93 -4.30 -19.83
CA LYS A 26 2.36 -5.05 -20.95
C LYS A 26 2.56 -6.54 -20.69
N GLY A 27 1.51 -7.24 -20.23
CA GLY A 27 1.49 -8.69 -20.04
C GLY A 27 1.21 -9.22 -18.62
N ALA A 28 1.23 -8.39 -17.57
CA ALA A 28 0.82 -8.87 -16.24
C ALA A 28 -0.70 -8.78 -16.07
N THR A 29 -1.36 -9.92 -15.86
CA THR A 29 -2.77 -9.93 -15.45
C THR A 29 -2.85 -9.55 -13.97
N PRO A 30 -3.52 -8.45 -13.60
CA PRO A 30 -3.63 -8.06 -12.20
C PRO A 30 -4.34 -9.13 -11.39
N VAL A 31 -4.00 -9.23 -10.10
CA VAL A 31 -4.68 -10.15 -9.19
C VAL A 31 -6.15 -9.72 -9.06
N THR A 32 -7.05 -10.66 -9.37
CA THR A 32 -8.50 -10.53 -9.20
C THR A 32 -9.00 -11.53 -8.16
N LEU A 33 -10.15 -11.24 -7.54
CA LEU A 33 -10.77 -12.11 -6.55
C LEU A 33 -11.96 -12.84 -7.16
N LYS A 34 -11.95 -14.18 -7.14
CA LYS A 34 -13.15 -14.98 -7.45
C LYS A 34 -14.23 -14.82 -6.37
N ASN A 35 -13.80 -14.79 -5.11
CA ASN A 35 -14.59 -14.57 -3.90
C ASN A 35 -13.72 -13.81 -2.88
N HIS A 36 -14.32 -13.15 -1.89
CA HIS A 36 -13.59 -12.54 -0.76
C HIS A 36 -13.80 -13.36 0.53
N LYS A 37 -12.80 -13.35 1.42
CA LYS A 37 -12.85 -14.01 2.74
C LYS A 37 -13.05 -13.02 3.89
N TYR A 38 -12.57 -11.81 3.70
CA TYR A 38 -12.61 -10.73 4.68
C TYR A 38 -12.64 -9.39 3.95
N THR A 39 -13.36 -8.42 4.50
CA THR A 39 -13.49 -7.07 3.98
C THR A 39 -13.32 -6.10 5.13
N VAL A 40 -12.54 -5.04 4.90
CA VAL A 40 -12.29 -3.98 5.88
C VAL A 40 -12.57 -2.63 5.22
N HIS A 41 -13.17 -1.72 5.98
CA HIS A 41 -13.58 -0.38 5.59
C HIS A 41 -12.76 0.64 6.37
N ALA A 42 -12.20 1.61 5.65
CA ALA A 42 -11.48 2.72 6.26
C ALA A 42 -11.84 4.05 5.57
N THR A 43 -11.89 5.11 6.36
CA THR A 43 -12.16 6.47 5.92
C THR A 43 -11.02 7.38 6.36
N ALA A 44 -10.44 8.11 5.41
CA ALA A 44 -9.52 9.21 5.69
C ALA A 44 -10.22 10.55 5.45
N ALA A 45 -10.10 11.48 6.40
CA ALA A 45 -10.70 12.81 6.34
C ALA A 45 -9.73 13.90 6.81
N GLY A 46 -9.98 15.15 6.40
CA GLY A 46 -9.12 16.29 6.71
C GLY A 46 -8.02 16.51 5.66
N GLN A 47 -6.87 17.07 6.08
CA GLN A 47 -5.83 17.57 5.18
C GLN A 47 -4.85 16.47 4.73
N GLY A 48 -5.33 15.43 4.03
CA GLY A 48 -4.47 14.38 3.47
C GLY A 48 -3.53 13.77 4.52
N ARG A 49 -2.21 13.97 4.37
CA ARG A 49 -1.17 13.51 5.32
C ARG A 49 -1.18 14.24 6.69
N LYS A 50 -2.14 15.11 6.94
CA LYS A 50 -2.34 15.87 8.20
C LYS A 50 -3.79 15.75 8.68
N GLY A 51 -4.41 14.60 8.44
CA GLY A 51 -5.81 14.31 8.73
C GLY A 51 -5.98 13.22 9.78
N GLU A 52 -7.11 12.53 9.70
CA GLU A 52 -7.44 11.38 10.54
C GLU A 52 -7.85 10.21 9.65
N VAL A 53 -7.47 9.00 10.04
CA VAL A 53 -7.91 7.74 9.41
C VAL A 53 -8.64 6.88 10.44
N LYS A 54 -9.81 6.35 10.05
CA LYS A 54 -10.67 5.52 10.90
C LYS A 54 -11.07 4.24 10.18
N SER A 55 -11.09 3.13 10.89
CA SER A 55 -11.85 1.92 10.54
C SER A 55 -12.94 1.68 11.58
N PHE A 56 -14.12 1.30 11.09
CA PHE A 56 -15.34 1.12 11.91
C PHE A 56 -15.88 -0.32 11.84
N ASP A 57 -15.05 -1.28 11.43
CA ASP A 57 -15.46 -2.69 11.32
C ASP A 57 -15.49 -3.36 12.70
N GLU A 58 -14.86 -4.53 12.85
CA GLU A 58 -14.93 -5.32 14.08
C GLU A 58 -14.42 -4.56 15.31
N THR A 59 -13.13 -4.17 15.31
CA THR A 59 -12.54 -3.37 16.38
C THR A 59 -12.26 -1.97 15.84
N PRO A 60 -12.99 -0.94 16.32
CA PRO A 60 -12.78 0.43 15.86
C PRO A 60 -11.34 0.88 16.11
N PHE A 61 -10.77 1.53 15.10
CA PHE A 61 -9.39 2.00 15.15
C PHE A 61 -9.29 3.38 14.50
N SER A 62 -8.72 4.35 15.22
CA SER A 62 -8.52 5.72 14.72
C SER A 62 -7.09 6.19 14.95
N LEU A 63 -6.51 6.86 13.96
CA LEU A 63 -5.17 7.43 14.04
C LEU A 63 -5.13 8.84 13.47
N HIS A 64 -4.36 9.72 14.14
CA HIS A 64 -3.98 11.01 13.60
C HIS A 64 -2.77 10.88 12.67
N LEU A 65 -2.92 11.42 11.47
CA LEU A 65 -1.85 11.48 10.48
C LEU A 65 -1.10 12.81 10.60
N ALA A 66 0.23 12.74 10.50
CA ALA A 66 1.09 13.90 10.40
C ALA A 66 2.13 13.71 9.28
N MET A 67 2.44 14.80 8.60
CA MET A 67 3.51 14.81 7.62
C MET A 67 4.85 14.65 8.36
N PRO A 68 5.73 13.74 7.92
CA PRO A 68 7.03 13.53 8.58
C PRO A 68 7.93 14.75 8.42
N LYS A 69 8.90 14.91 9.32
CA LYS A 69 9.87 16.02 9.30
C LYS A 69 10.64 16.09 7.99
N ALA A 70 11.05 14.95 7.45
CA ALA A 70 11.74 14.85 6.16
C ALA A 70 10.94 15.41 4.97
N MET A 71 9.61 15.52 5.09
CA MET A 71 8.73 16.11 4.09
C MET A 71 8.23 17.51 4.48
N GLY A 72 8.86 18.17 5.45
CA GLY A 72 8.52 19.53 5.90
C GLY A 72 7.34 19.60 6.89
N GLY A 73 7.00 18.46 7.53
CA GLY A 73 5.97 18.41 8.57
C GLY A 73 6.52 18.47 9.99
N LYS A 74 5.62 18.43 10.99
CA LYS A 74 6.02 18.39 12.41
C LYS A 74 6.43 16.99 12.88
N GLY A 75 5.95 15.94 12.21
CA GLY A 75 6.18 14.55 12.61
C GLY A 75 5.42 14.12 13.88
N GLU A 76 4.39 14.86 14.30
CA GLU A 76 3.60 14.62 15.52
C GLU A 76 2.40 13.69 15.25
N GLY A 77 2.65 12.52 14.64
CA GLY A 77 1.62 11.56 14.25
C GLY A 77 2.17 10.49 13.33
N THR A 78 1.35 9.49 13.00
CA THR A 78 1.74 8.46 12.03
C THR A 78 1.56 8.96 10.60
N ASN A 79 1.86 8.13 9.61
CA ASN A 79 1.73 8.47 8.20
C ASN A 79 1.38 7.22 7.37
N PRO A 80 0.89 7.40 6.13
CA PRO A 80 0.52 6.27 5.27
C PRO A 80 1.64 5.25 5.08
N GLU A 81 2.91 5.66 5.02
CA GLU A 81 4.04 4.76 4.81
C GLU A 81 4.30 3.87 6.03
N GLN A 82 4.16 4.41 7.25
CA GLN A 82 4.23 3.62 8.47
C GLN A 82 3.12 2.58 8.53
N LEU A 83 1.89 2.97 8.18
CA LEU A 83 0.75 2.04 8.15
C LEU A 83 0.97 0.93 7.12
N PHE A 84 1.50 1.29 5.95
CA PHE A 84 1.84 0.32 4.91
C PHE A 84 2.96 -0.63 5.36
N ALA A 85 4.02 -0.11 6.01
CA ALA A 85 5.10 -0.93 6.55
C ALA A 85 4.57 -1.94 7.59
N MET A 86 3.79 -1.48 8.57
CA MET A 86 3.20 -2.35 9.60
C MET A 86 2.29 -3.42 9.00
N GLY A 87 1.43 -3.04 8.04
CA GLY A 87 0.55 -3.97 7.34
C GLY A 87 1.34 -5.00 6.54
N TYR A 88 2.38 -4.57 5.82
CA TYR A 88 3.20 -5.47 5.01
C TYR A 88 4.00 -6.43 5.90
N ALA A 89 4.66 -5.97 6.96
CA ALA A 89 5.40 -6.84 7.89
C ALA A 89 4.50 -7.95 8.44
N SER A 90 3.29 -7.58 8.89
CA SER A 90 2.30 -8.52 9.44
C SER A 90 1.80 -9.50 8.38
N CYS A 91 1.53 -9.02 7.17
CA CYS A 91 1.06 -9.85 6.06
C CYS A 91 2.13 -10.86 5.62
N PHE A 92 3.39 -10.45 5.56
CA PHE A 92 4.51 -11.32 5.20
C PHE A 92 4.77 -12.38 6.27
N LEU A 93 4.75 -12.01 7.56
CA LEU A 93 4.91 -12.96 8.67
C LEU A 93 3.84 -14.06 8.61
N GLY A 94 2.56 -13.67 8.42
CA GLY A 94 1.46 -14.63 8.30
C GLY A 94 1.62 -15.57 7.10
N ALA A 95 2.07 -15.05 5.96
CA ALA A 95 2.32 -15.87 4.76
C ALA A 95 3.48 -16.85 4.97
N LEU A 96 4.57 -16.40 5.60
CA LEU A 96 5.72 -17.23 5.94
C LEU A 96 5.34 -18.39 6.86
N GLN A 97 4.62 -18.10 7.94
CA GLN A 97 4.14 -19.13 8.89
C GLN A 97 3.13 -20.08 8.25
N MET A 98 2.25 -19.58 7.37
CA MET A 98 1.34 -20.44 6.60
C MET A 98 2.13 -21.42 5.72
N MET A 99 3.15 -20.95 4.99
CA MET A 99 3.96 -21.82 4.13
C MET A 99 4.77 -22.82 4.95
N ALA A 100 5.33 -22.41 6.08
CA ALA A 100 6.00 -23.30 7.02
C ALA A 100 5.08 -24.44 7.48
N GLY A 101 3.80 -24.12 7.75
CA GLY A 101 2.77 -25.11 8.05
C GLY A 101 2.51 -26.09 6.92
N LYS A 102 2.41 -25.61 5.67
CA LYS A 102 2.17 -26.44 4.49
C LYS A 102 3.33 -27.37 4.15
N THR A 103 4.56 -26.96 4.44
CA THR A 103 5.76 -27.76 4.17
C THR A 103 6.21 -28.63 5.36
N GLY A 104 5.41 -28.70 6.44
CA GLY A 104 5.76 -29.47 7.64
C GLY A 104 6.90 -28.88 8.47
N LYS A 105 7.25 -27.61 8.27
CA LYS A 105 8.36 -26.89 8.92
C LYS A 105 7.88 -25.83 9.92
N LYS A 106 6.77 -26.05 10.61
CA LYS A 106 6.14 -25.04 11.51
C LYS A 106 7.13 -24.40 12.49
N ASP A 107 7.99 -25.21 13.09
CA ASP A 107 8.97 -24.71 14.06
C ASP A 107 10.01 -23.77 13.45
N ALA A 108 10.29 -23.90 12.14
CA ALA A 108 11.28 -23.07 11.44
C ALA A 108 10.87 -21.59 11.32
N ALA A 109 9.57 -21.27 11.41
CA ALA A 109 9.06 -19.90 11.36
C ALA A 109 8.39 -19.45 12.67
N ARG A 110 8.49 -20.25 13.74
CA ARG A 110 7.78 -20.00 15.00
C ARG A 110 8.18 -18.67 15.65
N ASN A 111 9.47 -18.35 15.60
CA ASN A 111 10.03 -17.14 16.19
C ASN A 111 10.41 -16.10 15.13
N ALA A 112 9.85 -16.22 13.91
CA ALA A 112 10.19 -15.32 12.82
C ALA A 112 9.78 -13.88 13.13
N VAL A 113 10.66 -12.92 12.84
CA VAL A 113 10.39 -11.49 12.95
C VAL A 113 10.63 -10.85 11.59
N ILE A 114 9.68 -10.04 11.12
CA ILE A 114 9.74 -9.40 9.81
C ILE A 114 9.96 -7.90 9.97
N HIS A 115 11.03 -7.41 9.38
CA HIS A 115 11.39 -6.00 9.36
C HIS A 115 11.14 -5.45 7.95
N THR A 116 10.18 -4.54 7.82
CA THR A 116 9.89 -3.86 6.54
C THR A 116 10.36 -2.41 6.58
N THR A 117 11.15 -2.02 5.60
CA THR A 117 11.52 -0.61 5.36
C THR A 117 10.79 -0.13 4.13
N VAL A 118 9.98 0.93 4.27
CA VAL A 118 9.21 1.51 3.16
C VAL A 118 9.80 2.87 2.81
N HIS A 119 10.17 3.02 1.54
CA HIS A 119 10.69 4.26 0.98
C HIS A 119 9.63 4.92 0.12
N LEU A 120 9.40 6.20 0.34
CA LEU A 120 8.61 7.06 -0.53
C LEU A 120 9.57 8.05 -1.21
N GLY A 121 9.58 8.06 -2.54
CA GLY A 121 10.47 8.91 -3.32
C GLY A 121 9.93 9.18 -4.72
N GLU A 122 10.70 9.90 -5.53
CA GLU A 122 10.38 10.07 -6.95
C GLU A 122 10.48 8.71 -7.65
N ALA A 123 9.50 8.39 -8.50
CA ALA A 123 9.50 7.14 -9.23
C ALA A 123 10.52 7.20 -10.38
N GLU A 124 11.30 6.13 -10.53
CA GLU A 124 12.12 5.96 -11.73
C GLU A 124 11.24 5.52 -12.90
N GLY A 125 11.42 6.15 -14.07
CA GLY A 125 10.71 5.81 -15.29
C GLY A 125 9.23 6.24 -15.35
N LEU A 126 8.65 6.76 -14.26
CA LEU A 126 7.29 7.33 -14.20
C LEU A 126 7.34 8.73 -13.58
N GLY A 127 6.52 9.67 -14.05
CA GLY A 127 6.35 10.93 -13.33
C GLY A 127 5.64 10.74 -11.99
N GLY A 128 6.09 11.45 -10.95
CA GLY A 128 5.45 11.48 -9.62
C GLY A 128 6.16 10.63 -8.58
N PHE A 129 5.44 10.31 -7.49
CA PHE A 129 5.97 9.52 -6.38
C PHE A 129 5.79 8.02 -6.62
N GLY A 130 6.77 7.23 -6.14
CA GLY A 130 6.73 5.78 -6.08
C GLY A 130 7.05 5.26 -4.68
N LEU A 131 6.85 3.95 -4.48
CA LEU A 131 7.22 3.23 -3.28
C LEU A 131 8.26 2.16 -3.60
N ALA A 132 9.25 2.00 -2.73
CA ALA A 132 10.14 0.84 -2.68
C ALA A 132 10.05 0.22 -1.28
N VAL A 133 10.21 -1.11 -1.21
CA VAL A 133 10.11 -1.85 0.06
C VAL A 133 11.25 -2.84 0.19
N ASP A 134 11.97 -2.76 1.29
CA ASP A 134 12.93 -3.78 1.70
C ASP A 134 12.34 -4.63 2.82
N ILE A 135 12.52 -5.95 2.73
CA ILE A 135 12.08 -6.89 3.77
C ILE A 135 13.29 -7.66 4.27
N LYS A 136 13.49 -7.68 5.58
CA LYS A 136 14.46 -8.57 6.25
C LYS A 136 13.71 -9.54 7.14
N VAL A 137 14.10 -10.81 7.07
CA VAL A 137 13.54 -11.90 7.87
C VAL A 137 14.56 -12.31 8.91
N GLU A 138 14.16 -12.29 10.17
CA GLU A 138 14.97 -12.73 11.31
C GLU A 138 14.40 -14.03 11.87
N GLY A 139 15.28 -14.94 12.29
CA GLY A 139 14.89 -16.19 12.95
C GLY A 139 14.44 -17.32 12.01
N VAL A 140 14.71 -17.20 10.70
CA VAL A 140 14.43 -18.22 9.69
C VAL A 140 15.65 -18.40 8.78
N GLU A 141 16.26 -19.58 8.81
CA GLU A 141 17.45 -19.91 8.01
C GLU A 141 17.09 -20.48 6.61
N ASP A 142 15.86 -20.94 6.44
CA ASP A 142 15.41 -21.60 5.21
C ASP A 142 15.00 -20.56 4.14
N GLU A 143 15.91 -20.27 3.22
CA GLU A 143 15.69 -19.29 2.14
C GLU A 143 14.52 -19.67 1.21
N GLU A 144 14.32 -20.97 0.93
CA GLU A 144 13.21 -21.43 0.10
C GLU A 144 11.87 -21.19 0.79
N LEU A 145 11.82 -21.34 2.11
CA LEU A 145 10.65 -20.98 2.90
C LEU A 145 10.40 -19.46 2.89
N ILE A 146 11.43 -18.63 2.99
CA ILE A 146 11.32 -17.16 2.87
C ILE A 146 10.75 -16.77 1.50
N LYS A 147 11.29 -17.35 0.43
CA LYS A 147 10.83 -17.14 -0.95
C LYS A 147 9.38 -17.59 -1.13
N ALA A 148 9.02 -18.77 -0.62
CA ALA A 148 7.64 -19.24 -0.64
C ALA A 148 6.70 -18.29 0.13
N GLY A 149 7.15 -17.72 1.26
CA GLY A 149 6.44 -16.68 1.99
C GLY A 149 6.18 -15.43 1.15
N HIS A 150 7.20 -14.95 0.43
CA HIS A 150 7.08 -13.81 -0.49
C HIS A 150 6.07 -14.07 -1.63
N GLU A 151 6.13 -15.24 -2.27
CA GLU A 151 5.21 -15.62 -3.35
C GLU A 151 3.75 -15.81 -2.88
N ALA A 152 3.58 -16.19 -1.60
CA ALA A 152 2.28 -16.38 -0.97
C ALA A 152 1.68 -15.08 -0.40
N CYS A 153 2.50 -14.11 -0.01
CA CYS A 153 2.07 -12.87 0.65
C CYS A 153 1.19 -12.00 -0.28
N PRO A 154 -0.07 -11.69 0.09
CA PRO A 154 -0.94 -10.83 -0.71
C PRO A 154 -0.34 -9.47 -1.08
N TYR A 155 0.38 -8.82 -0.16
CA TYR A 155 0.99 -7.51 -0.41
C TYR A 155 2.14 -7.61 -1.42
N SER A 156 2.95 -8.66 -1.33
CA SER A 156 4.00 -8.96 -2.32
C SER A 156 3.42 -9.21 -3.71
N ARG A 157 2.39 -10.06 -3.79
CA ARG A 157 1.69 -10.33 -5.05
C ARG A 157 1.10 -9.07 -5.67
N ALA A 158 0.49 -8.19 -4.85
CA ALA A 158 -0.07 -6.94 -5.33
C ALA A 158 0.99 -6.00 -5.93
N LEU A 159 2.19 -5.93 -5.34
CA LEU A 159 3.29 -5.10 -5.87
C LEU A 159 3.97 -5.71 -7.11
N MET A 160 3.99 -7.04 -7.25
CA MET A 160 4.63 -7.72 -8.38
C MET A 160 3.71 -7.85 -9.61
N GLN A 161 2.43 -8.17 -9.37
CA GLN A 161 1.47 -8.51 -10.43
C GLN A 161 0.40 -7.43 -10.61
N GLY A 162 0.29 -6.49 -9.68
CA GLY A 162 -0.83 -5.56 -9.58
C GLY A 162 -2.04 -6.17 -8.89
N ALA A 163 -2.95 -5.30 -8.46
CA ALA A 163 -4.26 -5.66 -7.94
C ALA A 163 -5.33 -4.81 -8.62
N VAL A 164 -6.56 -5.31 -8.72
CA VAL A 164 -7.68 -4.51 -9.21
C VAL A 164 -8.02 -3.43 -8.17
N VAL A 165 -7.87 -2.17 -8.58
CA VAL A 165 -8.25 -0.99 -7.79
C VAL A 165 -9.34 -0.24 -8.54
N ASN A 166 -10.52 -0.13 -7.94
CA ASN A 166 -11.65 0.60 -8.50
C ASN A 166 -11.78 1.95 -7.81
N VAL A 167 -11.85 3.03 -8.60
CA VAL A 167 -12.03 4.40 -8.11
C VAL A 167 -13.31 4.96 -8.69
N SER A 168 -14.23 5.38 -7.83
CA SER A 168 -15.50 5.99 -8.22
C SER A 168 -15.82 7.20 -7.34
N LYS A 169 -16.69 8.08 -7.86
CA LYS A 169 -17.24 9.19 -7.09
C LYS A 169 -18.31 8.65 -6.13
N ALA A 170 -18.24 9.02 -4.86
CA ALA A 170 -19.32 8.76 -3.91
C ALA A 170 -20.53 9.66 -4.24
N TYR A 171 -21.72 9.06 -4.27
CA TYR A 171 -23.01 9.74 -4.28
C TYR A 171 -23.67 9.45 -2.94
N PHE A 172 -24.04 10.52 -2.23
CA PHE A 172 -24.78 10.46 -0.97
C PHE A 172 -26.22 10.90 -1.21
#